data_AF-A0A378W028-F1
#
_entry.id   AF-A0A378W028-F1
#
_cell.length_a   1.000
_cell.length_b   1.000
_cell.length_c   1.000
_cell.angle_alpha   90.00
_cell.angle_beta   90.00
_cell.angle_gamma   90.00
#
_symmetry.space_group_name_H-M   'P 1'
#
loop_
_entity.id
_entity.type
_entity.pdbx_description
1 polymer ?
#
loop_
_entity_poly.entity_id
_entity_poly.type
_entity_poly.pdbx_seq_one_letter_code
_entity_poly.pdbx_strand_id
1 'polypeptide(L)'
;MKMLNTERRTFRNIVGHAKNVGDLSSLSSWTAEQFDPRLSWDDVARIKDLWGGKLIIKGIMEPEDAEKAAKSGADALVVSNHGGRQLDDTVSAIKALPDIVSAVGSDIEVWMDSGIRSGQDILKAWALGAKGTMIGRAFLYGWVRMAKKA
;
A
#
# COMPACT_ATOMS: atom_id res chain seq x y z
N MET A 1 -7.14 -21.77 19.19
CA MET A 1 -5.72 -22.21 19.30
C MET A 1 -5.29 -23.13 18.14
N LYS A 2 -6.22 -23.72 17.37
CA LYS A 2 -5.92 -24.63 16.24
C LYS A 2 -5.13 -23.99 15.09
N MET A 3 -5.30 -22.69 14.82
CA MET A 3 -4.51 -21.95 13.82
C MET A 3 -3.00 -21.96 14.09
N LEU A 4 -2.60 -21.98 15.37
CA LEU A 4 -1.19 -22.09 15.76
C LEU A 4 -0.63 -23.50 15.57
N ASN A 5 -1.44 -24.51 15.25
CA ASN A 5 -1.01 -25.88 14.98
C ASN A 5 -1.05 -26.22 13.49
N THR A 6 -1.31 -25.25 12.61
CA THR A 6 -1.24 -25.49 11.17
C THR A 6 0.20 -25.79 10.78
N GLU A 7 0.39 -26.79 9.93
CA GLU A 7 1.70 -27.14 9.36
C GLU A 7 2.19 -26.10 8.35
N ARG A 8 1.26 -25.30 7.80
CA ARG A 8 1.54 -24.35 6.71
C ARG A 8 1.78 -22.95 7.25
N ARG A 9 2.95 -22.75 7.89
CA ARG A 9 3.40 -21.45 8.40
C ARG A 9 4.47 -20.84 7.51
N THR A 10 4.31 -20.87 6.18
CA THR A 10 5.31 -20.33 5.26
C THR A 10 4.63 -19.60 4.09
N PHE A 11 5.34 -18.66 3.47
CA PHE A 11 4.91 -18.05 2.22
C PHE A 11 5.28 -18.98 1.06
N ARG A 12 4.42 -19.96 0.73
CA ARG A 12 4.73 -20.99 -0.29
C ARG A 12 5.01 -20.44 -1.68
N ASN A 13 4.49 -19.26 -2.00
CA ASN A 13 4.79 -18.57 -3.24
C ASN A 13 6.23 -18.00 -3.29
N ILE A 14 6.94 -17.99 -2.16
CA ILE A 14 8.31 -17.48 -2.03
C ILE A 14 9.26 -18.61 -1.63
N VAL A 15 8.95 -19.34 -0.55
CA VAL A 15 9.76 -20.48 -0.09
C VAL A 15 9.78 -21.56 -1.17
N GLY A 16 10.98 -21.87 -1.70
CA GLY A 16 11.18 -22.83 -2.79
C GLY A 16 10.99 -22.29 -4.22
N HIS A 17 10.58 -21.03 -4.38
CA HIS A 17 10.39 -20.39 -5.69
C HIS A 17 11.31 -19.17 -5.89
N ALA A 18 11.64 -18.48 -4.80
CA ALA A 18 12.63 -17.41 -4.79
C ALA A 18 14.04 -17.98 -4.57
N LYS A 19 15.02 -17.47 -5.33
CA LYS A 19 16.43 -17.82 -5.14
C LYS A 19 16.84 -17.47 -3.72
N ASN A 20 17.52 -18.40 -3.05
CA ASN A 20 18.06 -18.26 -1.68
C ASN A 20 17.01 -18.12 -0.56
N VAL A 21 15.75 -18.51 -0.77
CA VAL A 21 14.73 -18.56 0.30
C VAL A 21 14.38 -20.00 0.65
N GLY A 22 15.03 -20.52 1.71
CA GLY A 22 14.79 -21.87 2.23
C GLY A 22 13.72 -21.94 3.33
N ASP A 23 13.53 -20.85 4.09
CA ASP A 23 12.60 -20.78 5.21
C ASP A 23 12.14 -19.34 5.54
N LEU A 24 11.30 -19.19 6.57
CA LEU A 24 10.81 -17.89 7.04
C LEU A 24 11.91 -16.96 7.59
N SER A 25 13.02 -17.50 8.09
CA SER A 25 14.12 -16.71 8.64
C SER A 25 14.89 -15.98 7.54
N SER A 26 14.97 -16.60 6.36
CA SER A 26 15.57 -16.01 5.16
C SER A 26 14.66 -15.00 4.44
N LEU A 27 13.35 -14.99 4.73
CA LEU A 27 12.37 -14.17 4.01
C LEU A 27 12.57 -12.67 4.20
N SER A 28 12.87 -12.22 5.43
CA SER A 28 13.08 -10.79 5.72
C SER A 28 14.30 -10.26 4.99
N SER A 29 15.40 -11.01 5.01
CA SER A 29 16.64 -10.65 4.31
C SER A 29 16.45 -10.65 2.80
N TRP A 30 15.79 -11.68 2.26
CA TRP A 30 15.47 -11.73 0.83
C TRP A 30 14.61 -10.55 0.39
N THR A 31 13.57 -10.20 1.16
CA THR A 31 12.71 -9.06 0.86
C THR A 31 13.53 -7.76 0.88
N ALA A 32 14.43 -7.60 1.85
CA ALA A 32 15.33 -6.45 1.94
C ALA A 32 16.24 -6.33 0.69
N GLU A 33 16.79 -7.45 0.21
CA GLU A 33 17.64 -7.50 -0.98
C GLU A 33 16.89 -7.18 -2.29
N GLN A 34 15.56 -7.33 -2.33
CA GLN A 34 14.77 -6.97 -3.51
C GLN A 34 14.49 -5.47 -3.63
N PHE A 35 14.72 -4.66 -2.59
CA PHE A 35 14.50 -3.21 -2.68
C PHE A 35 15.66 -2.53 -3.41
N ASP A 36 15.38 -2.01 -4.60
CA ASP A 36 16.31 -1.12 -5.30
C ASP A 36 16.04 0.35 -4.89
N PRO A 37 16.96 1.01 -4.15
CA PRO A 37 16.77 2.40 -3.74
C PRO A 37 16.90 3.39 -4.90
N ARG A 38 17.29 2.94 -6.10
CA ARG A 38 17.48 3.77 -7.29
C ARG A 38 16.22 3.88 -8.15
N LEU A 39 15.12 3.26 -7.71
CA LEU A 39 13.85 3.30 -8.44
C LEU A 39 13.44 4.75 -8.72
N SER A 40 12.98 4.97 -9.94
CA SER A 40 12.61 6.28 -10.46
C SER A 40 11.25 6.23 -11.16
N TRP A 41 10.76 7.38 -11.61
CA TRP A 41 9.52 7.45 -12.40
C TRP A 41 9.65 6.76 -13.76
N ASP A 42 10.86 6.63 -14.32
CA ASP A 42 11.09 5.88 -15.55
C ASP A 42 10.87 4.37 -15.34
N ASP A 43 11.17 3.86 -14.14
CA ASP A 43 10.87 2.47 -13.78
C ASP A 43 9.37 2.22 -13.68
N VAL A 44 8.59 3.20 -13.23
CA VAL A 44 7.12 3.11 -13.19
C VAL A 44 6.57 2.92 -14.60
N ALA A 45 7.05 3.72 -15.56
CA ALA A 45 6.64 3.59 -16.97
C ALA A 45 7.00 2.19 -17.52
N ARG A 46 8.24 1.73 -17.28
CA ARG A 46 8.68 0.40 -17.69
C ARG A 46 7.86 -0.73 -17.04
N ILE A 47 7.52 -0.61 -15.76
CA ILE A 47 6.67 -1.59 -15.05
C ILE A 47 5.28 -1.61 -15.68
N LYS A 48 4.71 -0.45 -16.01
CA LYS A 48 3.41 -0.36 -16.66
C LYS A 48 3.39 -1.10 -18.00
N ASP A 49 4.41 -0.88 -18.84
CA ASP A 49 4.55 -1.52 -20.15
C ASP A 49 4.65 -3.06 -20.03
N LEU A 50 5.37 -3.54 -19.01
CA LEU A 50 5.50 -4.98 -18.74
C LEU A 50 4.21 -5.58 -18.15
N TRP A 51 3.48 -4.82 -17.35
CA TRP A 51 2.30 -5.30 -16.64
C TRP A 51 1.09 -5.49 -17.57
N GLY A 52 0.83 -4.52 -18.45
CA GLY A 52 -0.28 -4.58 -19.41
C GLY A 52 -1.69 -4.48 -18.78
N GLY A 53 -1.79 -4.27 -17.47
CA GLY A 53 -3.04 -4.13 -16.73
C GLY A 53 -3.15 -2.81 -15.96
N LYS A 54 -4.10 -2.75 -15.02
CA LYS A 54 -4.30 -1.58 -14.15
C LYS A 54 -3.12 -1.41 -13.19
N LEU A 55 -2.57 -0.20 -13.12
CA LEU A 55 -1.45 0.16 -12.25
C LEU A 55 -1.90 1.20 -11.22
N ILE A 56 -1.62 0.92 -9.95
CA ILE A 56 -1.92 1.84 -8.84
C ILE A 56 -0.63 2.16 -8.09
N ILE A 57 -0.32 3.44 -7.94
CA ILE A 57 0.89 3.91 -7.24
C ILE A 57 0.54 4.26 -5.79
N LYS A 58 1.18 3.62 -4.84
CA LYS A 58 0.90 3.77 -3.40
C LYS A 58 2.08 4.37 -2.66
N GLY A 59 1.80 5.34 -1.79
CA GLY A 59 2.82 6.00 -0.99
C GLY A 59 2.99 7.48 -1.31
N ILE A 60 2.09 8.07 -2.10
CA ILE A 60 2.14 9.48 -2.46
C ILE A 60 1.73 10.30 -1.24
N MET A 61 2.57 11.25 -0.84
CA MET A 61 2.32 12.15 0.30
C MET A 61 2.49 13.62 -0.05
N GLU A 62 2.98 13.93 -1.26
CA GLU A 62 3.21 15.29 -1.75
C GLU A 62 2.49 15.55 -3.08
N PRO A 63 2.02 16.78 -3.34
CA PRO A 63 1.36 17.16 -4.58
C PRO A 63 2.21 16.93 -5.85
N GLU A 64 3.51 17.25 -5.82
CA GLU A 64 4.33 17.13 -7.03
C GLU A 64 4.49 15.68 -7.50
N ASP A 65 4.54 14.74 -6.55
CA ASP A 65 4.60 13.31 -6.87
C ASP A 65 3.24 12.76 -7.31
N ALA A 66 2.13 13.37 -6.87
CA ALA A 66 0.80 13.04 -7.36
C ALA A 66 0.64 13.41 -8.85
N GLU A 67 1.14 14.58 -9.25
CA GLU A 67 1.15 14.98 -10.67
C GLU A 67 2.02 14.04 -11.52
N LYS A 68 3.19 13.63 -11.02
CA LYS A 68 4.04 12.65 -11.71
C LYS A 68 3.34 11.29 -11.82
N ALA A 69 2.63 10.86 -10.79
CA ALA A 69 1.82 9.65 -10.84
C ALA A 69 0.74 9.72 -11.93
N ALA A 70 0.02 10.83 -12.03
CA ALA A 70 -0.96 11.06 -13.10
C ALA A 70 -0.29 11.00 -14.50
N LYS A 71 0.86 11.68 -14.67
CA LYS A 71 1.60 11.72 -15.94
C LYS A 71 2.24 10.38 -16.32
N SER A 72 2.54 9.50 -15.36
CA SER A 72 3.03 8.13 -15.62
C SER A 72 1.97 7.22 -16.25
N GLY A 73 0.71 7.67 -16.25
CA GLY A 73 -0.43 6.91 -16.71
C GLY A 73 -0.84 5.79 -15.77
N ALA A 74 -0.51 5.88 -14.48
CA ALA A 74 -1.17 5.06 -13.48
C ALA A 74 -2.69 5.30 -13.51
N ASP A 75 -3.48 4.27 -13.21
CA ASP A 75 -4.94 4.35 -13.22
C ASP A 75 -5.48 4.96 -11.92
N ALA A 76 -4.74 4.80 -10.83
CA ALA A 76 -5.04 5.41 -9.54
C ALA A 76 -3.76 5.66 -8.73
N LEU A 77 -3.87 6.51 -7.72
CA LEU A 77 -2.85 6.66 -6.69
C LEU A 77 -3.45 6.48 -5.28
N VAL A 78 -2.60 6.16 -4.31
CA VAL A 78 -3.00 6.02 -2.91
C VAL A 78 -2.18 6.96 -2.03
N VAL A 79 -2.87 7.89 -1.39
CA VAL A 79 -2.31 8.73 -0.33
C VAL A 79 -2.02 7.87 0.90
N SER A 80 -0.75 7.70 1.23
CA SER A 80 -0.33 6.70 2.21
C SER A 80 1.03 7.00 2.82
N ASN A 81 1.10 7.05 4.15
CA ASN A 81 2.37 7.03 4.89
C ASN A 81 2.74 5.61 5.36
N HIS A 82 2.24 4.60 4.64
CA HIS A 82 2.45 3.19 4.94
C HIS A 82 1.97 2.76 6.34
N GLY A 83 0.95 3.43 6.87
CA GLY A 83 0.45 3.20 8.22
C GLY A 83 1.37 3.70 9.34
N GLY A 84 2.22 4.69 9.04
CA GLY A 84 3.20 5.29 9.94
C GLY A 84 4.37 4.36 10.23
N ARG A 85 4.96 3.75 9.19
CA ARG A 85 5.99 2.69 9.33
C ARG A 85 7.29 2.95 8.56
N GLN A 86 7.33 3.97 7.70
CA GLN A 86 8.47 4.23 6.83
C GLN A 86 9.28 5.42 7.34
N LEU A 87 8.72 6.63 7.25
CA LEU A 87 9.34 7.85 7.77
C LEU A 87 8.47 8.40 8.92
N ASP A 88 9.08 8.51 10.11
CA ASP A 88 8.43 9.09 11.29
C ASP A 88 8.34 10.63 11.18
N ASP A 89 7.47 11.24 11.98
CA ASP A 89 7.18 12.69 11.96
C ASP A 89 6.62 13.24 10.62
N THR A 90 6.20 12.36 9.73
CA THR A 90 5.42 12.76 8.54
C THR A 90 4.01 13.19 8.92
N VAL A 91 3.41 14.04 8.07
CA VAL A 91 1.99 14.40 8.23
C VAL A 91 1.10 13.15 8.11
N SER A 92 -0.08 13.22 8.73
CA SER A 92 -1.08 12.15 8.54
C SER A 92 -1.58 12.12 7.09
N ALA A 93 -1.87 10.93 6.56
CA ALA A 93 -2.36 10.76 5.19
C ALA A 93 -3.65 11.56 4.91
N ILE A 94 -4.55 11.68 5.90
CA ILE A 94 -5.79 12.48 5.74
C ILE A 94 -5.50 13.98 5.62
N LYS A 95 -4.40 14.46 6.22
CA LYS A 95 -3.99 15.86 6.13
C LYS A 95 -3.37 16.19 4.77
N ALA A 96 -2.63 15.25 4.17
CA ALA A 96 -2.05 15.41 2.83
C ALA A 96 -3.09 15.27 1.70
N LEU A 97 -4.19 14.56 1.95
CA LEU A 97 -5.19 14.21 0.93
C LEU A 97 -5.76 15.42 0.14
N PRO A 98 -6.18 16.54 0.76
CA PRO A 98 -6.82 17.63 0.02
C PRO A 98 -5.89 18.29 -1.01
N ASP A 99 -4.62 18.50 -0.65
CA ASP A 99 -3.63 19.14 -1.53
C ASP A 99 -3.31 18.22 -2.72
N ILE A 100 -3.21 16.91 -2.48
CA ILE A 100 -3.03 15.90 -3.54
C ILE A 100 -4.23 15.87 -4.48
N VAL A 101 -5.46 15.83 -3.95
CA VAL A 101 -6.69 15.87 -4.76
C VAL A 101 -6.75 17.15 -5.59
N SER A 102 -6.40 18.28 -4.99
CA SER A 102 -6.37 19.57 -5.69
C SER A 102 -5.35 19.59 -6.83
N ALA A 103 -4.17 18.99 -6.64
CA ALA A 103 -3.11 18.99 -7.64
C ALA A 103 -3.44 18.15 -8.88
N VAL A 104 -4.09 16.99 -8.69
CA VAL A 104 -4.40 16.08 -9.80
C VAL A 104 -5.80 16.24 -10.38
N GLY A 105 -6.70 16.93 -9.68
CA GLY A 105 -8.06 17.19 -10.13
C GLY A 105 -8.80 15.92 -10.57
N SER A 106 -9.15 15.84 -11.86
CA SER A 106 -9.83 14.69 -12.46
C SER A 106 -8.92 13.77 -13.27
N ASP A 107 -7.61 14.02 -13.29
CA ASP A 107 -6.68 13.32 -14.19
C ASP A 107 -6.40 11.88 -13.75
N ILE A 108 -6.54 11.57 -12.46
CA ILE A 108 -6.32 10.24 -11.88
C ILE A 108 -7.23 10.01 -10.68
N GLU A 109 -7.61 8.75 -10.44
CA GLU A 109 -8.38 8.38 -9.25
C GLU A 109 -7.50 8.41 -7.99
N VAL A 110 -7.98 9.10 -6.94
CA VAL A 110 -7.25 9.22 -5.66
C VAL A 110 -7.89 8.36 -4.59
N TRP A 111 -7.13 7.43 -4.02
CA TRP A 111 -7.50 6.61 -2.86
C TRP A 111 -6.68 6.99 -1.63
N MET A 112 -7.06 6.47 -0.47
CA MET A 112 -6.35 6.76 0.79
C MET A 112 -6.27 5.53 1.72
N ASP A 113 -5.18 5.37 2.47
CA ASP A 113 -5.11 4.44 3.60
C ASP A 113 -4.65 5.14 4.90
N SER A 114 -4.10 4.39 5.86
CA SER A 114 -3.41 4.97 7.03
C SER A 114 -4.31 5.69 8.05
N GLY A 115 -5.22 4.94 8.66
CA GLY A 115 -5.94 5.43 9.87
C GLY A 115 -7.42 5.10 9.92
N ILE A 116 -8.00 4.57 8.83
CA ILE A 116 -9.43 4.24 8.75
C ILE A 116 -9.83 3.16 9.78
N ARG A 117 -10.74 3.49 10.71
CA ARG A 117 -11.24 2.56 11.75
C ARG A 117 -12.77 2.49 11.81
N SER A 118 -13.47 3.43 11.20
CA SER A 118 -14.92 3.53 11.24
C SER A 118 -15.49 4.03 9.90
N GLY A 119 -16.80 3.87 9.72
CA GLY A 119 -17.51 4.46 8.56
C GLY A 119 -17.43 5.99 8.53
N GLN A 120 -17.28 6.65 9.68
CA GLN A 120 -17.09 8.10 9.74
C GLN A 120 -15.75 8.52 9.16
N ASP A 121 -14.69 7.73 9.35
CA ASP A 121 -13.38 8.01 8.76
C ASP A 121 -13.44 7.88 7.23
N ILE A 122 -14.17 6.88 6.73
CA ILE A 122 -14.43 6.70 5.29
C ILE A 122 -15.18 7.91 4.74
N LEU A 123 -16.24 8.34 5.42
CA LEU A 123 -17.04 9.49 4.98
C LEU A 123 -16.22 10.79 4.95
N LYS A 124 -15.34 11.01 5.94
CA LYS A 124 -14.43 12.16 5.96
C LYS A 124 -13.44 12.13 4.80
N ALA A 125 -12.81 10.98 4.55
CA ALA A 125 -11.88 10.84 3.42
C ALA A 125 -12.58 11.05 2.07
N TRP A 126 -13.79 10.51 1.92
CA TRP A 126 -14.59 10.69 0.71
C TRP A 126 -15.00 12.15 0.50
N ALA A 127 -15.44 12.84 1.57
CA ALA A 127 -15.76 14.26 1.53
C ALA A 127 -14.56 15.15 1.16
N LEU A 128 -13.34 14.70 1.47
CA LEU A 128 -12.09 15.35 1.08
C LEU A 128 -11.58 14.94 -0.31
N GLY A 129 -12.35 14.14 -1.07
CA GLY A 129 -12.09 13.84 -2.47
C GLY A 129 -11.57 12.44 -2.77
N ALA A 130 -11.28 11.60 -1.76
CA ALA A 130 -10.89 10.22 -2.02
C ALA A 130 -12.05 9.41 -2.64
N LYS A 131 -11.77 8.60 -3.65
CA LYS A 131 -12.74 7.69 -4.30
C LYS A 131 -12.79 6.31 -3.66
N GLY A 132 -11.75 5.95 -2.93
CA GLY A 132 -11.66 4.68 -2.21
C GLY A 132 -10.80 4.80 -0.95
N THR A 133 -11.03 3.91 0.01
CA THR A 133 -10.18 3.80 1.20
C THR A 133 -9.73 2.36 1.45
N MET A 134 -8.56 2.18 2.05
CA MET A 134 -8.01 0.87 2.38
C MET A 134 -7.76 0.72 3.89
N ILE A 135 -7.89 -0.52 4.40
CA ILE A 135 -7.62 -0.86 5.80
C ILE A 135 -6.49 -1.88 5.92
N GLY A 136 -5.57 -1.64 6.86
CA GLY A 136 -4.49 -2.58 7.22
C GLY A 136 -4.76 -3.23 8.57
N ARG A 137 -4.22 -2.64 9.65
CA ARG A 137 -4.32 -3.17 11.02
C ARG A 137 -5.74 -3.53 11.47
N ALA A 138 -6.75 -2.75 11.09
CA ALA A 138 -8.15 -3.02 11.47
C ALA A 138 -8.63 -4.40 10.97
N PHE A 139 -8.29 -4.75 9.72
CA PHE A 139 -8.58 -6.08 9.16
C PHE A 139 -7.88 -7.17 9.97
N LEU A 140 -6.58 -7.02 10.22
CA LEU A 140 -5.79 -8.02 10.94
C LEU A 140 -6.31 -8.25 12.36
N TYR A 141 -6.68 -7.18 13.09
CA TYR A 141 -7.22 -7.29 14.45
C TYR A 141 -8.58 -8.00 14.47
N GLY A 142 -9.46 -7.70 13.51
CA GLY A 142 -10.71 -8.42 13.33
C GLY A 142 -10.47 -9.91 13.06
N TRP A 143 -9.54 -10.22 12.15
CA TRP A 143 -9.18 -11.61 11.82
C TRP A 143 -8.67 -12.38 13.04
N VAL A 144 -7.71 -11.84 13.80
CA VAL A 144 -7.17 -12.49 15.00
C VAL A 144 -8.27 -12.74 16.04
N ARG A 145 -9.20 -11.80 16.22
CA ARG A 145 -10.31 -11.95 17.16
C ARG A 145 -11.25 -13.10 16.78
N MET A 146 -11.54 -13.25 15.49
CA MET A 146 -12.42 -14.30 14.97
C MET A 146 -11.73 -15.67 14.93
N ALA A 147 -10.45 -15.72 14.58
CA ALA A 147 -9.65 -16.94 14.58
C ALA A 147 -9.48 -17.60 15.97
N LYS A 148 -9.69 -16.84 17.06
CA LYS A 148 -9.73 -17.37 18.43
C LYS A 148 -11.06 -18.08 18.77
N LYS A 149 -12.13 -17.85 18.01
CA LYS A 149 -13.47 -18.45 18.22
C LYS A 149 -13.72 -19.70 17.37
N ALA A 150 -12.81 -20.06 16.47
CA ALA A 150 -12.83 -21.28 15.64
C ALA A 150 -11.77 -22.29 16.11
#